data_AF-A0A0A3IB47-F1
#
_entry.id   AF-A0A0A3IB47-F1
#
_cell.length_a   1.000
_cell.length_b   1.000
_cell.length_c   1.000
_cell.angle_alpha   90.00
_cell.angle_beta   90.00
_cell.angle_gamma   90.00
#
_symmetry.space_group_name_H-M   'P 1'
#
loop_
_entity.id
_entity.type
_entity.pdbx_description
1 polymer ?
#
loop_
_entity_poly.entity_id
_entity_poly.type
_entity_poly.pdbx_seq_one_letter_code
_entity_poly.pdbx_strand_id
1 'polypeptide(L)'
;MRNVLKTVLMIEKSNKKNIAACIIIAVFVFGLISFITTEEKGNLIKERTGDYQSVSSALYKFQIEDASENGDGSDLYKNLVRQQRVISTQRMAARVDRPALYLETSLELADLRDAAFKMDGFQDVALYLPTKTENQLQRVYYQELVNEGKSVSQNPLSFYQFLGYLFGIIGAGWFIFVSIYSCGILIEEFQHTSLIKGYPISFGKYVLAKCSSAMLMVGIFILLLFICSLPLIYFNGLGDSSYPVAVYSGSIEVFTTIKFIGVSVLYMLLIALFAILLSIILNMLLKNMYLTMFVQLLLYISPYLFPGMMAFVPWNPINYLNFSRIFNGETLDLATPAALYMSQGLITIGVCIVIMLFIIKAFFTAGKLKRV
;
A
#
# COMPACT_ATOMS: atom_id res chain seq x y z
N MET A 1 -32.05 4.41 17.53
CA MET A 1 -30.76 4.17 16.84
C MET A 1 -29.98 3.03 17.51
N ARG A 2 -29.72 3.10 18.83
CA ARG A 2 -29.04 2.05 19.61
C ARG A 2 -29.63 0.64 19.45
N ASN A 3 -30.95 0.48 19.52
CA ASN A 3 -31.59 -0.84 19.38
C ASN A 3 -31.45 -1.43 17.97
N VAL A 4 -31.53 -0.59 16.93
CA VAL A 4 -31.36 -1.00 15.52
C VAL A 4 -29.91 -1.43 15.26
N LEU A 5 -28.95 -0.66 15.76
CA LEU A 5 -27.53 -1.00 15.64
C LEU A 5 -27.23 -2.33 16.35
N LYS A 6 -27.80 -2.55 17.54
CA LYS A 6 -27.64 -3.82 18.28
C LYS A 6 -28.17 -5.01 17.49
N THR A 7 -29.35 -4.89 16.87
CA THR A 7 -29.93 -5.95 16.04
C THR A 7 -29.08 -6.22 14.80
N VAL A 8 -28.64 -5.18 14.09
CA VAL A 8 -27.76 -5.35 12.91
C VAL A 8 -26.44 -6.02 13.31
N LEU A 9 -25.83 -5.63 14.42
CA LEU A 9 -24.60 -6.25 14.93
C LEU A 9 -24.77 -7.73 15.30
N MET A 10 -25.90 -8.12 15.89
CA MET A 10 -26.18 -9.53 16.16
C MET A 10 -26.30 -10.35 14.88
N ILE A 11 -26.93 -9.80 13.84
CA ILE A 11 -27.04 -10.45 12.53
C ILE A 11 -25.66 -10.57 11.88
N GLU A 12 -24.85 -9.51 11.91
CA GLU A 12 -23.50 -9.51 11.34
C GLU A 12 -22.57 -10.50 12.06
N LYS A 13 -22.72 -10.72 13.38
CA LYS A 13 -21.90 -11.70 14.12
C LYS A 13 -22.06 -13.13 13.60
N SER A 14 -23.28 -13.51 13.24
CA SER A 14 -23.60 -14.87 12.75
C SER A 14 -23.47 -15.01 11.23
N ASN A 15 -23.05 -13.95 10.53
CA ASN A 15 -22.93 -13.94 9.09
C ASN A 15 -21.69 -14.73 8.64
N LYS A 16 -21.90 -15.83 7.90
CA LYS A 16 -20.82 -16.67 7.35
C LYS A 16 -19.82 -15.88 6.52
N LYS A 17 -20.26 -14.81 5.84
CA LYS A 17 -19.39 -13.91 5.07
C LYS A 17 -18.38 -13.17 5.96
N ASN A 18 -18.81 -12.69 7.12
CA ASN A 18 -17.93 -11.98 8.06
C ASN A 18 -16.90 -12.93 8.67
N ILE A 19 -17.33 -14.15 9.01
CA ILE A 19 -16.43 -15.19 9.51
C ILE A 19 -15.39 -15.55 8.43
N ALA A 20 -15.83 -15.78 7.19
CA ALA A 20 -14.92 -16.07 6.08
C ALA A 20 -13.92 -14.92 5.84
N ALA A 21 -14.37 -13.67 5.89
CA ALA A 21 -13.50 -12.50 5.77
C ALA A 21 -12.44 -12.43 6.88
N CYS A 22 -12.82 -12.72 8.13
CA CYS A 22 -11.85 -12.83 9.23
C CYS A 22 -10.83 -13.95 9.01
N ILE A 23 -11.27 -15.13 8.54
CA ILE A 23 -10.37 -16.25 8.25
C ILE A 23 -9.38 -15.87 7.13
N ILE A 24 -9.84 -15.20 6.06
CA ILE A 24 -8.99 -14.74 4.97
C ILE A 24 -7.89 -13.81 5.49
N ILE A 25 -8.22 -12.86 6.37
CA ILE A 25 -7.23 -11.96 6.97
C ILE A 25 -6.22 -12.73 7.82
N ALA A 26 -6.70 -13.66 8.66
CA ALA A 26 -5.81 -14.48 9.48
C ALA A 26 -4.85 -15.31 8.62
N VAL A 27 -5.37 -15.99 7.60
CA VAL A 27 -4.57 -16.76 6.63
C VAL A 27 -3.59 -15.87 5.89
N PHE A 28 -3.97 -14.65 5.52
CA PHE A 28 -3.08 -13.69 4.88
C PHE A 28 -1.91 -13.30 5.79
N VAL A 29 -2.16 -12.98 7.06
CA VAL A 29 -1.11 -12.63 8.03
C VAL A 29 -0.16 -13.80 8.28
N PHE A 30 -0.68 -14.99 8.55
CA PHE A 30 0.15 -16.19 8.75
C PHE A 30 0.89 -16.61 7.48
N GLY A 31 0.25 -16.48 6.33
CA GLY A 31 0.88 -16.69 5.02
C GLY A 31 2.03 -15.72 4.78
N LEU A 32 1.88 -14.46 5.19
CA LEU A 32 2.94 -13.46 5.09
C LEU A 32 4.12 -13.75 6.04
N ILE A 33 3.84 -14.19 7.27
CA ILE A 33 4.88 -14.64 8.21
C ILE A 33 5.66 -15.82 7.62
N SER A 34 4.94 -16.81 7.07
CA SER A 34 5.53 -17.97 6.40
C SER A 34 6.39 -17.53 5.22
N PHE A 35 5.87 -16.63 4.37
CA PHE A 35 6.57 -16.08 3.22
C PHE A 35 7.88 -15.37 3.61
N ILE A 36 7.87 -14.49 4.62
CA ILE A 36 9.08 -13.79 5.11
C ILE A 36 10.12 -14.80 5.59
N THR A 37 9.67 -15.85 6.29
CA THR A 37 10.54 -16.91 6.81
C THR A 37 11.17 -17.74 5.69
N THR A 38 10.38 -18.18 4.70
CA THR A 38 10.87 -18.99 3.57
C THR A 38 11.75 -18.19 2.62
N GLU A 39 11.39 -16.93 2.36
CA GLU A 39 12.18 -16.07 1.49
C GLU A 39 13.40 -15.46 2.18
N GLU A 40 13.63 -15.73 3.47
CA GLU A 40 14.68 -15.08 4.27
C GLU A 40 14.70 -13.57 4.04
N LYS A 41 13.52 -12.94 3.96
CA LYS A 41 13.43 -11.48 3.86
C LYS A 41 14.17 -10.87 5.06
N GLY A 42 14.90 -9.78 4.85
CA GLY A 42 15.83 -9.21 5.83
C GLY A 42 17.22 -9.86 5.89
N ASN A 43 17.46 -10.94 5.15
CA ASN A 43 18.82 -11.43 4.89
C ASN A 43 19.52 -10.49 3.91
N LEU A 44 20.29 -9.54 4.45
CA LEU A 44 21.03 -8.53 3.69
C LEU A 44 21.92 -9.13 2.58
N ILE A 45 22.44 -10.35 2.76
CA ILE A 45 23.27 -11.02 1.75
C ILE A 45 22.40 -11.50 0.58
N LYS A 46 21.25 -12.12 0.87
CA LYS A 46 20.32 -12.61 -0.16
C LYS A 46 19.74 -11.44 -0.96
N GLU A 47 19.32 -10.38 -0.28
CA GLU A 47 18.81 -9.15 -0.92
C GLU A 47 19.85 -8.53 -1.85
N ARG A 48 21.10 -8.33 -1.37
CA ARG A 48 22.17 -7.77 -2.22
C ARG A 48 22.67 -8.71 -3.31
N THR A 49 22.40 -10.01 -3.21
CA THR A 49 22.68 -10.93 -4.30
C THR A 49 21.73 -10.69 -5.48
N GLY A 50 20.46 -10.33 -5.21
CA GLY A 50 19.52 -9.88 -6.23
C GLY A 50 20.01 -8.60 -6.93
N ASP A 51 20.39 -7.58 -6.17
CA ASP A 51 20.95 -6.34 -6.72
C ASP A 51 22.20 -6.59 -7.58
N TYR A 52 23.08 -7.49 -7.14
CA TYR A 52 24.25 -7.89 -7.91
C TYR A 52 23.87 -8.52 -9.25
N GLN A 53 22.88 -9.42 -9.26
CA GLN A 53 22.39 -10.06 -10.48
C GLN A 53 21.75 -9.05 -11.43
N SER A 54 20.94 -8.14 -10.90
CA SER A 54 20.33 -7.03 -11.64
C SER A 54 21.38 -6.16 -12.34
N VAL A 55 22.42 -5.71 -11.62
CA VAL A 55 23.52 -4.94 -12.24
C VAL A 55 24.30 -5.77 -13.24
N SER A 56 24.50 -7.07 -12.97
CA SER A 56 25.18 -7.97 -13.92
C SER A 56 24.38 -8.12 -15.23
N SER A 57 23.05 -8.21 -15.15
CA SER A 57 22.17 -8.23 -16.32
C SER A 57 22.24 -6.93 -17.12
N ALA A 58 22.38 -5.77 -16.45
CA ALA A 58 22.62 -4.50 -17.12
C ALA A 58 23.99 -4.48 -17.85
N LEU A 59 25.04 -4.99 -17.22
CA LEU A 59 26.39 -5.03 -17.81
C LEU A 59 26.46 -5.87 -19.10
N TYR A 60 25.69 -6.95 -19.20
CA TYR A 60 25.62 -7.78 -20.43
C TYR A 60 25.02 -7.05 -21.65
N LYS A 61 24.50 -5.82 -21.50
CA LYS A 61 24.04 -5.00 -22.62
C LYS A 61 25.16 -4.26 -23.34
N PHE A 62 26.35 -4.18 -22.75
CA PHE A 62 27.48 -3.45 -23.33
C PHE A 62 28.35 -4.38 -24.18
N GLN A 63 28.83 -3.86 -25.31
CA GLN A 63 29.72 -4.60 -26.22
C GLN A 63 31.20 -4.41 -25.89
N ILE A 64 31.56 -3.25 -25.33
CA ILE A 64 32.94 -2.91 -24.95
C ILE A 64 33.08 -3.08 -23.44
N GLU A 65 33.84 -4.08 -23.03
CA GLU A 65 34.06 -4.46 -21.64
C GLU A 65 35.40 -3.93 -21.11
N ASP A 66 35.57 -2.60 -21.08
CA ASP A 66 36.76 -1.96 -20.50
C ASP A 66 36.38 -0.99 -19.37
N ALA A 67 36.63 -1.41 -18.14
CA ALA A 67 36.31 -0.66 -16.94
C ALA A 67 37.47 0.24 -16.46
N SER A 68 38.60 0.27 -17.16
CA SER A 68 39.77 1.06 -16.77
C SER A 68 39.51 2.57 -16.93
N GLU A 69 40.14 3.41 -16.10
CA GLU A 69 39.88 4.86 -16.14
C GLU A 69 40.13 5.46 -17.54
N ASN A 70 41.22 5.04 -18.18
CA ASN A 70 41.60 5.44 -19.54
C ASN A 70 41.09 4.49 -20.64
N GLY A 71 40.23 3.54 -20.29
CA GLY A 71 39.71 2.53 -21.21
C GLY A 71 38.60 3.02 -22.12
N ASP A 72 38.33 2.26 -23.19
CA ASP A 72 37.34 2.59 -24.23
C ASP A 72 35.87 2.31 -23.82
N GLY A 73 35.65 1.73 -22.63
CA GLY A 73 34.29 1.49 -22.14
C GLY A 73 33.53 2.78 -21.84
N SER A 74 32.21 2.74 -22.01
CA SER A 74 31.37 3.91 -21.73
C SER A 74 31.39 4.28 -20.25
N ASP A 75 31.14 5.56 -19.95
CA ASP A 75 31.07 6.05 -18.56
C ASP A 75 30.01 5.31 -17.75
N LEU A 76 28.89 4.95 -18.39
CA LEU A 76 27.84 4.14 -17.77
C LEU A 76 28.32 2.73 -17.46
N TYR A 77 29.04 2.07 -18.37
CA TYR A 77 29.63 0.76 -18.09
C TYR A 77 30.59 0.81 -16.90
N LYS A 78 31.52 1.80 -16.88
CA LYS A 78 32.45 2.02 -15.77
C LYS A 78 31.70 2.27 -14.45
N ASN A 79 30.61 3.05 -14.47
CA ASN A 79 29.77 3.29 -13.30
C ASN A 79 29.09 1.99 -12.81
N LEU A 80 28.49 1.20 -13.70
CA LEU A 80 27.83 -0.06 -13.34
C LEU A 80 28.80 -1.09 -12.76
N VAL A 81 30.03 -1.16 -13.28
CA VAL A 81 31.10 -1.99 -12.70
C VAL A 81 31.44 -1.51 -11.27
N ARG A 82 31.49 -0.19 -11.03
CA ARG A 82 31.66 0.36 -9.67
C ARG A 82 30.48 0.00 -8.77
N GLN A 83 29.23 0.11 -9.24
CA GLN A 83 28.06 -0.32 -8.48
C GLN A 83 28.15 -1.80 -8.09
N GLN A 84 28.53 -2.68 -9.03
CA GLN A 84 28.70 -4.11 -8.78
C GLN A 84 29.78 -4.39 -7.71
N ARG A 85 30.89 -3.64 -7.73
CA ARG A 85 31.94 -3.69 -6.71
C ARG A 85 31.43 -3.25 -5.34
N VAL A 86 30.71 -2.12 -5.26
CA VAL A 86 30.13 -1.60 -4.01
C VAL A 86 29.12 -2.59 -3.43
N ILE A 87 28.25 -3.19 -4.26
CA ILE A 87 27.32 -4.25 -3.82
C ILE A 87 28.06 -5.47 -3.27
N SER A 88 29.19 -5.84 -3.88
CA SER A 88 30.05 -6.92 -3.37
C SER A 88 30.65 -6.58 -2.00
N THR A 89 31.06 -5.33 -1.80
CA THR A 89 31.51 -4.82 -0.50
C THR A 89 30.38 -4.85 0.54
N GLN A 90 29.14 -4.50 0.17
CA GLN A 90 27.97 -4.61 1.06
C GLN A 90 27.71 -6.06 1.48
N ARG A 91 27.78 -7.01 0.55
CA ARG A 91 27.64 -8.46 0.85
C ARG A 91 28.72 -8.93 1.81
N MET A 92 29.96 -8.50 1.61
CA MET A 92 31.07 -8.79 2.52
C MET A 92 30.82 -8.17 3.89
N ALA A 93 30.46 -6.88 3.95
CA ALA A 93 30.18 -6.16 5.19
C ALA A 93 29.05 -6.81 5.99
N ALA A 94 27.99 -7.28 5.33
CA ALA A 94 26.92 -8.05 5.96
C ALA A 94 27.41 -9.41 6.49
N ARG A 95 28.31 -10.08 5.78
CA ARG A 95 28.86 -11.39 6.18
C ARG A 95 29.83 -11.30 7.36
N VAL A 96 30.63 -10.23 7.44
CA VAL A 96 31.61 -10.01 8.52
C VAL A 96 31.08 -9.12 9.65
N ASP A 97 29.78 -8.83 9.65
CA ASP A 97 29.08 -8.00 10.64
C ASP A 97 29.71 -6.61 10.86
N ARG A 98 29.91 -5.88 9.75
CA ARG A 98 30.37 -4.48 9.75
C ARG A 98 29.24 -3.53 9.31
N PRO A 99 28.28 -3.21 10.19
CA PRO A 99 27.11 -2.41 9.84
C PRO A 99 27.46 -0.99 9.38
N ALA A 100 28.50 -0.36 9.95
CA ALA A 100 28.95 0.97 9.52
C ALA A 100 29.43 0.97 8.05
N LEU A 101 30.25 -0.01 7.67
CA LEU A 101 30.72 -0.18 6.30
C LEU A 101 29.54 -0.48 5.35
N TYR A 102 28.55 -1.24 5.80
CA TYR A 102 27.34 -1.49 5.02
C TYR A 102 26.56 -0.19 4.75
N LEU A 103 26.39 0.67 5.76
CA LEU A 103 25.69 1.94 5.61
C LEU A 103 26.44 2.91 4.68
N GLU A 104 27.75 3.05 4.88
CA GLU A 104 28.62 3.89 4.04
C GLU A 104 28.54 3.47 2.56
N THR A 105 28.73 2.18 2.28
CA THR A 105 28.63 1.64 0.92
C THR A 105 27.21 1.71 0.35
N SER A 106 26.17 1.76 1.20
CA SER A 106 24.79 1.99 0.74
C SER A 106 24.55 3.42 0.26
N LEU A 107 25.17 4.41 0.92
CA LEU A 107 25.15 5.80 0.46
C LEU A 107 25.99 5.98 -0.81
N GLU A 108 27.18 5.37 -0.87
CA GLU A 108 28.02 5.36 -2.07
C GLU A 108 27.27 4.76 -3.28
N LEU A 109 26.59 3.63 -3.08
CA LEU A 109 25.80 3.00 -4.13
C LEU A 109 24.66 3.92 -4.62
N ALA A 110 24.01 4.63 -3.70
CA ALA A 110 22.96 5.56 -4.05
C ALA A 110 23.50 6.73 -4.89
N ASP A 111 24.65 7.29 -4.53
CA ASP A 111 25.29 8.37 -5.28
C ASP A 111 25.77 7.89 -6.68
N LEU A 112 26.29 6.66 -6.78
CA LEU A 112 26.64 6.06 -8.07
C LEU A 112 25.43 5.90 -8.99
N ARG A 113 24.30 5.45 -8.46
CA ARG A 113 23.03 5.33 -9.19
C ARG A 113 22.49 6.70 -9.62
N ASP A 114 22.57 7.69 -8.74
CA ASP A 114 22.18 9.07 -9.06
C ASP A 114 23.00 9.69 -10.20
N ALA A 115 24.28 9.32 -10.29
CA ALA A 115 25.12 9.66 -11.44
C ALA A 115 24.70 8.89 -12.69
N ALA A 116 24.44 7.58 -12.58
CA ALA A 116 24.05 6.73 -13.70
C ALA A 116 22.75 7.20 -14.40
N PHE A 117 21.77 7.70 -13.64
CA PHE A 117 20.51 8.23 -14.20
C PHE A 117 20.69 9.40 -15.19
N LYS A 118 21.87 10.05 -15.19
CA LYS A 118 22.20 11.19 -16.04
C LYS A 118 23.15 10.83 -17.18
N MET A 119 23.63 9.58 -17.23
CA MET A 119 24.61 9.13 -18.23
C MET A 119 23.91 8.70 -19.52
N ASP A 120 24.61 8.89 -20.63
CA ASP A 120 24.16 8.44 -21.95
C ASP A 120 23.99 6.92 -21.99
N GLY A 121 22.92 6.45 -22.64
CA GLY A 121 22.59 5.02 -22.74
C GLY A 121 21.89 4.42 -21.51
N PHE A 122 21.57 5.21 -20.47
CA PHE A 122 20.90 4.67 -19.27
C PHE A 122 19.53 4.01 -19.58
N GLN A 123 18.80 4.54 -20.56
CA GLN A 123 17.48 4.01 -20.93
C GLN A 123 17.53 2.54 -21.38
N ASP A 124 18.65 2.08 -21.95
CA ASP A 124 18.82 0.71 -22.43
C ASP A 124 18.98 -0.30 -21.28
N VAL A 125 19.34 0.17 -20.10
CA VAL A 125 19.57 -0.64 -18.89
C VAL A 125 18.60 -0.34 -17.76
N ALA A 126 17.75 0.69 -17.89
CA ALA A 126 16.85 1.17 -16.85
C ALA A 126 15.95 0.07 -16.27
N LEU A 127 15.51 -0.89 -17.08
CA LEU A 127 14.65 -2.01 -16.65
C LEU A 127 15.33 -2.93 -15.61
N TYR A 128 16.66 -2.96 -15.57
CA TYR A 128 17.44 -3.82 -14.68
C TYR A 128 17.88 -3.10 -13.40
N LEU A 129 17.63 -1.80 -13.28
CA LEU A 129 18.11 -1.00 -12.16
C LEU A 129 16.94 -0.41 -11.38
N PRO A 130 17.10 -0.11 -10.08
CA PRO A 130 16.08 0.57 -9.30
C PRO A 130 15.71 1.91 -9.93
N THR A 131 14.46 2.32 -9.74
CA THR A 131 14.01 3.62 -10.24
C THR A 131 14.71 4.75 -9.50
N LYS A 132 14.63 5.96 -10.05
CA LYS A 132 15.17 7.16 -9.40
C LYS A 132 14.51 7.38 -8.04
N THR A 133 13.20 7.19 -7.95
CA THR A 133 12.46 7.38 -6.69
C THR A 133 12.83 6.33 -5.65
N GLU A 134 12.96 5.06 -6.05
CA GLU A 134 13.43 3.99 -5.17
C GLU A 134 14.84 4.26 -4.64
N ASN A 135 15.76 4.73 -5.50
CA ASN A 135 17.12 5.07 -5.08
C ASN A 135 17.14 6.21 -4.05
N GLN A 136 16.31 7.25 -4.26
CA GLN A 136 16.21 8.36 -3.34
C GLN A 136 15.57 7.96 -2.00
N LEU A 137 14.55 7.09 -2.01
CA LEU A 137 13.98 6.53 -0.79
C LEU A 137 15.01 5.73 0.00
N GLN A 138 15.78 4.87 -0.68
CA GLN A 138 16.87 4.11 -0.06
C GLN A 138 17.94 5.03 0.52
N ARG A 139 18.38 6.05 -0.23
CA ARG A 139 19.38 7.03 0.22
C ARG A 139 18.95 7.73 1.51
N VAL A 140 17.72 8.25 1.54
CA VAL A 140 17.17 8.95 2.70
C VAL A 140 17.02 8.01 3.90
N TYR A 141 16.59 6.76 3.67
CA TYR A 141 16.54 5.73 4.71
C TYR A 141 17.92 5.43 5.32
N TYR A 142 18.94 5.16 4.50
CA TYR A 142 20.29 4.86 5.00
C TYR A 142 20.96 6.07 5.65
N GLN A 143 20.72 7.27 5.12
CA GLN A 143 21.22 8.51 5.71
C GLN A 143 20.67 8.70 7.12
N GLU A 144 19.38 8.42 7.33
CA GLU A 144 18.78 8.54 8.66
C GLU A 144 19.32 7.50 9.63
N LEU A 145 19.58 6.27 9.18
CA LEU A 145 20.23 5.27 10.02
C LEU A 145 21.62 5.71 10.48
N VAL A 146 22.40 6.35 9.60
CA VAL A 146 23.71 6.92 9.95
C VAL A 146 23.54 8.05 10.97
N ASN A 147 22.58 8.95 10.75
CA ASN A 147 22.32 10.11 11.62
C ASN A 147 21.89 9.68 13.04
N GLU A 148 21.02 8.67 13.14
CA GLU A 148 20.51 8.14 14.40
C GLU A 148 21.45 7.11 15.05
N GLY A 149 22.55 6.73 14.38
CA GLY A 149 23.47 5.69 14.85
C GLY A 149 22.84 4.30 14.94
N LYS A 150 21.82 4.01 14.12
CA LYS A 150 21.10 2.73 14.10
C LYS A 150 21.72 1.74 13.13
N SER A 151 21.71 0.46 13.49
CA SER A 151 22.13 -0.61 12.60
C SER A 151 21.07 -0.94 11.55
N VAL A 152 21.51 -1.36 10.37
CA VAL A 152 20.63 -1.75 9.25
C VAL A 152 19.93 -3.10 9.47
N SER A 153 20.45 -3.93 10.38
CA SER A 153 19.95 -5.29 10.61
C SER A 153 18.93 -5.26 11.75
N GLN A 154 17.65 -5.25 11.37
CA GLN A 154 16.54 -5.54 12.25
C GLN A 154 15.90 -6.85 11.79
N ASN A 155 15.45 -7.66 12.75
CA ASN A 155 14.68 -8.86 12.45
C ASN A 155 13.33 -8.43 11.83
N PRO A 156 13.03 -8.75 10.56
CA PRO A 156 11.78 -8.33 9.93
C PRO A 156 10.55 -9.04 10.50
N LEU A 157 10.74 -10.13 11.25
CA LEU A 157 9.69 -10.81 11.99
C LEU A 157 9.46 -10.22 13.40
N SER A 158 10.25 -9.22 13.83
CA SER A 158 9.90 -8.46 15.03
C SER A 158 8.61 -7.67 14.82
N PHE A 159 7.84 -7.47 15.89
CA PHE A 159 6.45 -7.03 15.78
C PHE A 159 6.25 -5.71 15.01
N TYR A 160 7.01 -4.66 15.34
CA TYR A 160 6.86 -3.36 14.66
C TYR A 160 7.31 -3.40 13.20
N GLN A 161 8.43 -4.06 12.91
CA GLN A 161 9.00 -4.21 11.57
C GLN A 161 8.06 -5.02 10.68
N PHE A 162 7.50 -6.11 11.21
CA PHE A 162 6.51 -6.93 10.53
C PHE A 162 5.25 -6.13 10.23
N LEU A 163 4.73 -5.37 11.19
CA LEU A 163 3.57 -4.51 10.96
C LEU A 163 3.85 -3.46 9.89
N GLY A 164 5.01 -2.80 9.93
CA GLY A 164 5.43 -1.85 8.87
C GLY A 164 5.38 -2.50 7.49
N TYR A 165 5.96 -3.68 7.35
CA TYR A 165 5.93 -4.45 6.10
C TYR A 165 4.51 -4.89 5.69
N LEU A 166 3.71 -5.39 6.64
CA LEU A 166 2.32 -5.80 6.45
C LEU A 166 1.46 -4.64 5.92
N PHE A 167 1.56 -3.45 6.54
CA PHE A 167 0.83 -2.27 6.11
C PHE A 167 1.31 -1.74 4.75
N GLY A 168 2.61 -1.89 4.46
CA GLY A 168 3.17 -1.62 3.14
C GLY A 168 2.53 -2.49 2.04
N ILE A 169 2.32 -3.78 2.29
CA ILE A 169 1.71 -4.68 1.29
C ILE A 169 0.20 -4.53 1.23
N ILE A 170 -0.47 -4.48 2.38
CA ILE A 170 -1.94 -4.47 2.44
C ILE A 170 -2.52 -3.24 1.75
N GLY A 171 -1.76 -2.14 1.69
CA GLY A 171 -2.20 -0.91 1.01
C GLY A 171 -2.49 -1.08 -0.47
N ALA A 172 -1.88 -2.07 -1.14
CA ALA A 172 -2.18 -2.41 -2.52
C ALA A 172 -3.41 -3.31 -2.70
N GLY A 173 -3.89 -3.98 -1.64
CA GLY A 173 -5.02 -4.92 -1.71
C GLY A 173 -6.27 -4.46 -0.98
N TRP A 174 -6.16 -3.45 -0.11
CA TRP A 174 -7.21 -3.11 0.85
C TRP A 174 -8.52 -2.68 0.21
N PHE A 175 -8.48 -1.82 -0.80
CA PHE A 175 -9.69 -1.40 -1.51
C PHE A 175 -10.40 -2.57 -2.19
N ILE A 176 -9.65 -3.50 -2.80
CA ILE A 176 -10.20 -4.71 -3.44
C ILE A 176 -10.91 -5.56 -2.38
N PHE A 177 -10.23 -5.83 -1.27
CA PHE A 177 -10.77 -6.62 -0.18
C PHE A 177 -12.07 -6.01 0.36
N VAL A 178 -12.08 -4.70 0.65
CA VAL A 178 -13.30 -4.04 1.14
C VAL A 178 -14.39 -4.01 0.09
N SER A 179 -14.07 -3.83 -1.19
CA SER A 179 -15.07 -3.85 -2.28
C SER A 179 -15.76 -5.21 -2.40
N ILE A 180 -15.01 -6.32 -2.33
CA ILE A 180 -15.59 -7.68 -2.30
C ILE A 180 -16.43 -7.85 -1.02
N TYR A 181 -15.96 -7.32 0.10
CA TYR A 181 -16.70 -7.35 1.35
C TYR A 181 -18.00 -6.52 1.30
N SER A 182 -18.03 -5.36 0.65
CA SER A 182 -19.18 -4.46 0.65
C SER A 182 -20.09 -4.59 -0.56
N CYS A 183 -19.72 -5.34 -1.61
CA CYS A 183 -20.48 -5.40 -2.87
C CYS A 183 -21.95 -5.82 -2.75
N GLY A 184 -22.30 -6.60 -1.72
CA GLY A 184 -23.69 -7.04 -1.46
C GLY A 184 -24.50 -6.14 -0.53
N ILE A 185 -23.95 -4.99 -0.11
CA ILE A 185 -24.60 -4.15 0.90
C ILE A 185 -25.92 -3.56 0.38
N LEU A 186 -27.00 -3.69 1.17
CA LEU A 186 -28.35 -3.16 0.87
C LEU A 186 -29.03 -3.72 -0.38
N ILE A 187 -28.50 -4.80 -0.99
CA ILE A 187 -29.02 -5.26 -2.28
C ILE A 187 -30.42 -5.88 -2.17
N GLU A 188 -30.67 -6.68 -1.13
CA GLU A 188 -31.96 -7.32 -0.89
C GLU A 188 -33.05 -6.26 -0.66
N GLU A 189 -32.70 -5.18 0.04
CA GLU A 189 -33.59 -4.06 0.31
C GLU A 189 -33.93 -3.31 -0.99
N PHE A 190 -32.96 -3.08 -1.87
CA PHE A 190 -33.21 -2.42 -3.17
C PHE A 190 -33.96 -3.29 -4.18
N GLN A 191 -33.83 -4.62 -4.08
CA GLN A 191 -34.58 -5.57 -4.90
C GLN A 191 -36.02 -5.78 -4.38
N HIS A 192 -36.19 -5.87 -3.06
CA HIS A 192 -37.47 -6.14 -2.40
C HIS A 192 -37.94 -4.93 -1.59
N THR A 193 -38.35 -3.88 -2.31
CA THR A 193 -38.83 -2.62 -1.69
C THR A 193 -40.03 -2.79 -0.75
N SER A 194 -40.79 -3.88 -0.85
CA SER A 194 -41.87 -4.24 0.07
C SER A 194 -41.37 -4.54 1.50
N LEU A 195 -40.18 -5.12 1.64
CA LEU A 195 -39.56 -5.39 2.96
C LEU A 195 -39.21 -4.09 3.69
N ILE A 196 -38.87 -3.03 2.95
CA ILE A 196 -38.50 -1.72 3.52
C ILE A 196 -39.73 -0.98 4.06
N LYS A 197 -40.88 -1.06 3.36
CA LYS A 197 -42.08 -0.27 3.71
C LYS A 197 -42.69 -0.65 5.06
N GLY A 198 -42.42 -1.85 5.57
CA GLY A 198 -42.89 -2.31 6.88
C GLY A 198 -42.10 -1.81 8.09
N TYR A 199 -40.93 -1.18 7.89
CA TYR A 199 -40.10 -0.75 9.02
C TYR A 199 -40.56 0.60 9.59
N PRO A 200 -40.70 0.75 10.93
CA PRO A 200 -41.05 2.01 11.57
C PRO A 200 -39.91 3.06 11.54
N ILE A 201 -38.82 2.80 10.81
CA ILE A 201 -37.59 3.61 10.76
C ILE A 201 -37.43 4.22 9.37
N SER A 202 -36.96 5.47 9.30
CA SER A 202 -36.64 6.09 8.00
C SER A 202 -35.49 5.37 7.31
N PHE A 203 -35.60 5.14 6.00
CA PHE A 203 -34.61 4.39 5.25
C PHE A 203 -33.19 4.97 5.37
N GLY A 204 -33.05 6.30 5.41
CA GLY A 204 -31.75 6.94 5.65
C GLY A 204 -31.10 6.56 7.00
N LYS A 205 -31.88 6.40 8.07
CA LYS A 205 -31.37 5.92 9.37
C LYS A 205 -30.95 4.44 9.29
N TYR A 206 -31.63 3.65 8.47
CA TYR A 206 -31.27 2.26 8.22
C TYR A 206 -29.95 2.13 7.42
N VAL A 207 -29.79 2.92 6.35
CA VAL A 207 -28.55 2.98 5.56
C VAL A 207 -27.37 3.39 6.43
N LEU A 208 -27.53 4.42 7.26
CA LEU A 208 -26.49 4.82 8.22
C LEU A 208 -26.15 3.69 9.19
N ALA A 209 -27.14 2.98 9.74
CA ALA A 209 -26.89 1.86 10.64
C ALA A 209 -26.13 0.70 9.95
N LYS A 210 -26.47 0.37 8.70
CA LYS A 210 -25.76 -0.64 7.90
C LYS A 210 -24.34 -0.21 7.57
N CYS A 211 -24.13 1.05 7.18
CA CYS A 211 -22.80 1.62 6.95
C CYS A 211 -21.95 1.60 8.23
N SER A 212 -22.50 2.02 9.38
CA SER A 212 -21.81 1.95 10.67
C SER A 212 -21.47 0.52 11.08
N SER A 213 -22.37 -0.44 10.85
CA SER A 213 -22.09 -1.85 11.14
C SER A 213 -20.98 -2.42 10.26
N ALA A 214 -20.97 -2.09 8.96
CA ALA A 214 -19.90 -2.48 8.05
C ALA A 214 -18.56 -1.84 8.45
N MET A 215 -18.55 -0.57 8.86
CA MET A 215 -17.36 0.09 9.39
C MET A 215 -16.85 -0.52 10.70
N LEU A 216 -17.75 -0.97 11.59
CA LEU A 216 -17.35 -1.71 12.79
C LEU A 216 -16.69 -3.05 12.44
N MET A 217 -17.21 -3.77 11.44
CA MET A 217 -16.56 -4.99 10.93
C MET A 217 -15.19 -4.70 10.32
N VAL A 218 -15.04 -3.60 9.59
CA VAL A 218 -13.73 -3.13 9.10
C VAL A 218 -12.78 -2.84 10.27
N GLY A 219 -13.27 -2.23 11.35
CA GLY A 219 -12.48 -2.05 12.57
C GLY A 219 -12.00 -3.38 13.17
N ILE A 220 -12.85 -4.41 13.16
CA ILE A 220 -12.48 -5.77 13.58
C ILE A 220 -11.42 -6.37 12.64
N PHE A 221 -11.53 -6.16 11.32
CA PHE A 221 -10.54 -6.61 10.35
C PHE A 221 -9.17 -6.00 10.60
N ILE A 222 -9.11 -4.69 10.84
CA ILE A 222 -7.86 -3.99 11.18
C ILE A 222 -7.31 -4.51 12.51
N LEU A 223 -8.15 -4.65 13.54
CA LEU A 223 -7.75 -5.18 14.84
C LEU A 223 -7.21 -6.61 14.73
N LEU A 224 -7.78 -7.43 13.84
CA LEU A 224 -7.33 -8.79 13.59
C LEU A 224 -5.91 -8.83 12.99
N LEU A 225 -5.52 -7.85 12.16
CA LEU A 225 -4.13 -7.74 11.68
C LEU A 225 -3.15 -7.63 12.85
N PHE A 226 -3.48 -6.82 13.86
CA PHE A 226 -2.68 -6.69 15.07
C PHE A 226 -2.69 -7.99 15.90
N ILE A 227 -3.87 -8.57 16.16
CA ILE A 227 -4.00 -9.80 16.94
C ILE A 227 -3.21 -10.95 16.31
N CYS A 228 -3.35 -11.17 15.00
CA CYS A 228 -2.63 -12.23 14.30
C CYS A 228 -1.11 -12.01 14.28
N SER A 229 -0.66 -10.77 14.48
CA SER A 229 0.76 -10.42 14.60
C SER A 229 1.32 -10.55 16.03
N LEU A 230 0.47 -10.60 17.06
CA LEU A 230 0.91 -10.69 18.46
C LEU A 230 1.84 -11.88 18.78
N PRO A 231 1.69 -13.08 18.19
CA PRO A 231 2.62 -14.18 18.43
C PRO A 231 4.08 -13.80 18.13
N LEU A 232 4.33 -12.88 17.20
CA LEU A 232 5.68 -12.41 16.87
C LEU A 232 6.37 -11.72 18.05
N ILE A 233 5.63 -11.11 18.96
CA ILE A 233 6.19 -10.51 20.18
C ILE A 233 6.89 -11.58 21.02
N TYR A 234 6.27 -12.76 21.13
CA TYR A 234 6.82 -13.87 21.91
C TYR A 234 8.01 -14.54 21.22
N PHE A 235 7.96 -14.71 19.90
CA PHE A 235 9.00 -15.43 19.15
C PHE A 235 10.18 -14.57 18.69
N ASN A 236 9.94 -13.29 18.36
CA ASN A 236 10.92 -12.41 17.71
C ASN A 236 11.11 -11.06 18.45
N GLY A 237 10.33 -10.80 19.50
CA GLY A 237 10.37 -9.55 20.25
C GLY A 237 9.55 -8.42 19.63
N LEU A 238 9.49 -7.29 20.35
CA LEU A 238 8.75 -6.10 19.93
C LEU A 238 9.38 -5.42 18.71
N GLY A 239 10.71 -5.37 18.65
CA GLY A 239 11.45 -4.57 17.67
C GLY A 239 11.45 -3.07 18.01
N ASP A 240 12.03 -2.24 17.13
CA ASP A 240 12.10 -0.79 17.30
C ASP A 240 10.88 -0.09 16.66
N SER A 241 10.05 0.56 17.48
CA SER A 241 8.87 1.33 17.06
C SER A 241 9.22 2.66 16.38
N SER A 242 10.43 3.16 16.62
CA SER A 242 10.97 4.41 16.08
C SER A 242 11.94 4.15 14.93
N TYR A 243 11.99 2.92 14.41
CA TYR A 243 12.84 2.59 13.27
C TYR A 243 12.41 3.41 12.04
N PRO A 244 13.36 3.92 11.23
CA PRO A 244 13.03 4.79 10.11
C PRO A 244 12.38 4.01 8.97
N VAL A 245 11.37 4.63 8.36
CA VAL A 245 10.69 4.18 7.13
C VAL A 245 10.67 5.38 6.18
N ALA A 246 11.36 5.27 5.05
CA ALA A 246 11.33 6.32 4.03
C ALA A 246 9.99 6.27 3.29
N VAL A 247 9.34 7.43 3.15
CA VAL A 247 8.02 7.58 2.55
C VAL A 247 8.01 8.81 1.66
N TYR A 248 7.33 8.72 0.52
CA TYR A 248 7.01 9.86 -0.31
C TYR A 248 5.69 10.51 0.15
N SER A 249 5.79 11.78 0.59
CA SER A 249 4.64 12.62 0.98
C SER A 249 4.69 13.99 0.28
N GLY A 250 5.10 14.01 -0.99
CA GLY A 250 5.36 15.21 -1.79
C GLY A 250 6.83 15.65 -1.79
N SER A 251 7.49 15.43 -0.66
CA SER A 251 8.94 15.24 -0.57
C SER A 251 9.21 13.84 -0.01
N ILE A 252 10.43 13.34 -0.25
CA ILE A 252 10.88 12.11 0.41
C ILE A 252 11.24 12.47 1.85
N GLU A 253 10.55 11.83 2.79
CA GLU A 253 10.66 12.07 4.23
C GLU A 253 10.84 10.74 4.97
N VAL A 254 11.31 10.81 6.21
CA VAL A 254 11.43 9.65 7.08
C VAL A 254 10.35 9.68 8.14
N PHE A 255 9.58 8.60 8.22
CA PHE A 255 8.62 8.36 9.29
C PHE A 255 9.17 7.29 10.23
N THR A 256 8.92 7.45 11.52
CA THR A 256 9.04 6.33 12.47
C THR A 256 8.03 5.24 12.09
N THR A 257 8.35 3.97 12.32
CA THR A 257 7.45 2.82 12.08
C THR A 257 6.05 3.04 12.67
N ILE A 258 5.94 3.57 13.90
CA ILE A 258 4.63 3.83 14.53
C ILE A 258 3.81 4.89 13.79
N LYS A 259 4.46 5.96 13.30
CA LYS A 259 3.81 7.00 12.48
C LYS A 259 3.34 6.41 11.16
N PHE A 260 4.16 5.61 10.50
CA PHE A 260 3.80 4.91 9.27
C PHE A 260 2.56 4.01 9.45
N ILE A 261 2.53 3.20 10.51
CA ILE A 261 1.38 2.35 10.85
C ILE A 261 0.13 3.19 11.12
N GLY A 262 0.24 4.24 11.93
CA GLY A 262 -0.89 5.11 12.26
C GLY A 262 -1.51 5.78 11.04
N VAL A 263 -0.68 6.30 10.14
CA VAL A 263 -1.13 6.90 8.87
C VAL A 263 -1.74 5.85 7.93
N SER A 264 -1.16 4.66 7.86
CA SER A 264 -1.71 3.55 7.06
C SER A 264 -3.10 3.12 7.55
N VAL A 265 -3.29 3.01 8.87
CA VAL A 265 -4.60 2.70 9.48
C VAL A 265 -5.63 3.79 9.14
N LEU A 266 -5.25 5.06 9.21
CA LEU A 266 -6.12 6.18 8.83
C LEU A 266 -6.56 6.07 7.36
N TYR A 267 -5.62 5.79 6.45
CA TYR A 267 -5.92 5.55 5.04
C TYR A 267 -6.87 4.38 4.84
N MET A 268 -6.62 3.26 5.51
CA MET A 268 -7.47 2.08 5.43
C MET A 268 -8.90 2.35 5.87
N LEU A 269 -9.10 3.13 6.95
CA LEU A 269 -10.44 3.51 7.40
C LEU A 269 -11.17 4.39 6.37
N LEU A 270 -10.48 5.36 5.77
CA LEU A 270 -11.06 6.24 4.77
C LEU A 270 -11.38 5.50 3.47
N ILE A 271 -10.45 4.67 2.97
CA ILE A 271 -10.67 3.83 1.79
C ILE A 271 -11.83 2.87 2.02
N ALA A 272 -11.94 2.29 3.22
CA ALA A 272 -13.04 1.38 3.53
C ALA A 272 -14.39 2.09 3.54
N LEU A 273 -14.47 3.28 4.16
CA LEU A 273 -15.69 4.09 4.14
C LEU A 273 -16.06 4.49 2.72
N PHE A 274 -15.08 4.92 1.93
CA PHE A 274 -15.26 5.24 0.52
C PHE A 274 -15.81 4.04 -0.27
N ALA A 275 -15.20 2.86 -0.12
CA ALA A 275 -15.63 1.64 -0.80
C ALA A 275 -17.04 1.20 -0.41
N ILE A 276 -17.40 1.29 0.87
CA ILE A 276 -18.75 0.96 1.37
C ILE A 276 -19.78 1.90 0.77
N LEU A 277 -19.53 3.22 0.79
CA LEU A 277 -20.46 4.21 0.22
C LEU A 277 -20.60 4.04 -1.30
N LEU A 278 -19.49 3.76 -1.98
CA LEU A 278 -19.49 3.46 -3.41
C LEU A 278 -20.32 2.20 -3.71
N SER A 279 -20.18 1.13 -2.92
CA SER A 279 -21.03 -0.07 -3.08
C SER A 279 -22.51 0.23 -2.87
N ILE A 280 -22.87 1.10 -1.90
CA ILE A 280 -24.27 1.50 -1.68
C ILE A 280 -24.83 2.22 -2.91
N ILE A 281 -24.08 3.19 -3.45
CA ILE A 281 -24.49 3.96 -4.64
C ILE A 281 -24.61 3.04 -5.86
N LEU A 282 -23.64 2.16 -6.08
CA LEU A 282 -23.67 1.23 -7.20
C LEU A 282 -24.81 0.21 -7.06
N ASN A 283 -25.06 -0.36 -5.87
CA ASN A 283 -26.18 -1.26 -5.64
C ASN A 283 -27.54 -0.59 -5.83
N MET A 284 -27.64 0.69 -5.51
CA MET A 284 -28.83 1.49 -5.77
C MET A 284 -29.10 1.66 -7.28
N LEU A 285 -28.05 1.85 -8.08
CA LEU A 285 -28.15 2.04 -9.54
C LEU A 285 -28.32 0.72 -10.30
N LEU A 286 -27.53 -0.28 -9.94
CA LEU A 286 -27.35 -1.52 -10.69
C LEU A 286 -28.21 -2.66 -10.17
N LYS A 287 -28.55 -2.66 -8.88
CA LYS A 287 -29.28 -3.72 -8.17
C LYS A 287 -28.70 -5.12 -8.38
N ASN A 288 -27.39 -5.21 -8.65
CA ASN A 288 -26.67 -6.45 -8.91
C ASN A 288 -25.31 -6.43 -8.22
N MET A 289 -25.07 -7.39 -7.32
CA MET A 289 -23.86 -7.47 -6.50
C MET A 289 -22.62 -7.72 -7.36
N TYR A 290 -22.73 -8.59 -8.36
CA TYR A 290 -21.62 -8.94 -9.24
C TYR A 290 -21.23 -7.76 -10.13
N LEU A 291 -22.21 -7.02 -10.64
CA LEU A 291 -21.95 -5.83 -11.44
C LEU A 291 -21.34 -4.70 -10.60
N THR A 292 -21.82 -4.50 -9.37
CA THR A 292 -21.21 -3.56 -8.41
C THR A 292 -19.75 -3.91 -8.14
N MET A 293 -19.46 -5.19 -7.84
CA MET A 293 -18.09 -5.66 -7.64
C MET A 293 -17.23 -5.42 -8.88
N PHE A 294 -17.72 -5.79 -10.07
CA PHE A 294 -17.01 -5.61 -11.32
C PHE A 294 -16.65 -4.14 -11.58
N VAL A 295 -17.60 -3.22 -11.39
CA VAL A 295 -17.37 -1.79 -11.56
C VAL A 295 -16.33 -1.27 -10.56
N GLN A 296 -16.39 -1.67 -9.29
CA GLN A 296 -15.40 -1.25 -8.30
C GLN A 296 -13.98 -1.72 -8.65
N LEU A 297 -13.84 -2.97 -9.11
CA LEU A 297 -12.54 -3.49 -9.56
C LEU A 297 -12.03 -2.77 -10.82
N LEU A 298 -12.92 -2.48 -11.78
CA LEU A 298 -12.57 -1.72 -12.98
C LEU A 298 -12.09 -0.31 -12.62
N LEU A 299 -12.77 0.36 -11.68
CA LEU A 299 -12.32 1.65 -11.15
C LEU A 299 -10.94 1.51 -10.52
N TYR A 300 -10.71 0.54 -9.64
CA TYR A 300 -9.40 0.32 -9.02
C TYR A 300 -8.26 0.09 -10.04
N ILE A 301 -8.53 -0.67 -11.10
CA ILE A 301 -7.54 -1.00 -12.13
C ILE A 301 -7.34 0.16 -13.13
N SER A 302 -8.30 1.09 -13.25
CA SER A 302 -8.26 2.17 -14.24
C SER A 302 -6.98 3.03 -14.23
N PRO A 303 -6.36 3.41 -13.08
CA PRO A 303 -5.12 4.17 -13.09
C PRO A 303 -3.93 3.35 -13.65
N TYR A 304 -4.01 2.02 -13.62
CA TYR A 304 -2.98 1.15 -14.19
C TYR A 304 -3.11 1.04 -15.71
N LEU A 305 -4.34 1.02 -16.23
CA LEU A 305 -4.61 0.98 -17.67
C LEU A 305 -4.31 2.33 -18.34
N PHE A 306 -4.55 3.42 -17.62
CA PHE A 306 -4.44 4.77 -18.15
C PHE A 306 -3.60 5.68 -17.24
N PRO A 307 -2.29 5.38 -17.07
CA PRO A 307 -1.45 6.12 -16.13
C PRO A 307 -1.36 7.61 -16.43
N GLY A 308 -1.42 8.01 -17.72
CA GLY A 308 -1.44 9.42 -18.11
C GLY A 308 -2.64 10.20 -17.56
N MET A 309 -3.77 9.55 -17.32
CA MET A 309 -4.94 10.22 -16.73
C MET A 309 -4.70 10.69 -15.30
N MET A 310 -3.76 10.06 -14.57
CA MET A 310 -3.44 10.48 -13.20
C MET A 310 -2.87 11.89 -13.15
N ALA A 311 -2.04 12.27 -14.12
CA ALA A 311 -1.47 13.61 -14.22
C ALA A 311 -2.53 14.65 -14.63
N PHE A 312 -3.47 14.28 -15.51
CA PHE A 312 -4.54 15.19 -15.96
C PHE A 312 -5.61 15.43 -14.90
N VAL A 313 -5.97 14.41 -14.10
CA VAL A 313 -7.01 14.50 -13.07
C VAL A 313 -6.43 14.03 -11.73
N PRO A 314 -5.52 14.82 -11.12
CA PRO A 314 -4.85 14.42 -9.87
C PRO A 314 -5.81 14.35 -8.69
N TRP A 315 -6.98 15.00 -8.77
CA TRP A 315 -8.03 14.98 -7.74
C TRP A 315 -9.01 13.80 -7.87
N ASN A 316 -8.73 12.83 -8.72
CA ASN A 316 -9.55 11.62 -8.80
C ASN A 316 -9.27 10.72 -7.57
N PRO A 317 -10.27 10.39 -6.72
CA PRO A 317 -10.06 9.55 -5.53
C PRO A 317 -9.51 8.17 -5.86
N ILE A 318 -9.75 7.67 -7.07
CA ILE A 318 -9.32 6.35 -7.52
C ILE A 318 -7.79 6.24 -7.55
N ASN A 319 -7.10 7.34 -7.87
CA ASN A 319 -5.64 7.39 -7.90
C ASN A 319 -5.02 7.15 -6.51
N TYR A 320 -5.80 7.31 -5.44
CA TYR A 320 -5.36 7.21 -4.04
C TYR A 320 -5.81 5.94 -3.33
N LEU A 321 -6.45 5.01 -4.04
CA LEU A 321 -6.95 3.77 -3.45
C LEU A 321 -5.83 2.76 -3.15
N ASN A 322 -4.69 2.88 -3.85
CA ASN A 322 -3.46 2.16 -3.52
C ASN A 322 -2.48 3.12 -2.83
N PHE A 323 -2.57 3.21 -1.50
CA PHE A 323 -1.72 4.13 -0.74
C PHE A 323 -0.27 3.63 -0.64
N SER A 324 -0.02 2.32 -0.77
CA SER A 324 1.33 1.74 -0.78
C SER A 324 2.15 2.33 -1.93
N ARG A 325 1.54 2.33 -3.12
CA ARG A 325 2.12 2.90 -4.34
C ARG A 325 2.45 4.39 -4.20
N ILE A 326 1.60 5.14 -3.49
CA ILE A 326 1.85 6.57 -3.22
C ILE A 326 2.99 6.73 -2.22
N PHE A 327 3.02 5.92 -1.16
CA PHE A 327 4.04 6.01 -0.12
C PHE A 327 5.42 5.62 -0.67
N ASN A 328 5.48 4.74 -1.67
CA ASN A 328 6.70 4.39 -2.38
C ASN A 328 7.05 5.39 -3.52
N GLY A 329 6.22 6.39 -3.78
CA GLY A 329 6.46 7.38 -4.83
C GLY A 329 6.44 6.83 -6.27
N GLU A 330 5.96 5.61 -6.49
CA GLU A 330 5.91 4.92 -7.79
C GLU A 330 5.10 5.68 -8.86
N THR A 331 4.33 6.69 -8.48
CA THR A 331 3.56 7.54 -9.40
C THR A 331 4.46 8.56 -10.11
N LEU A 332 5.66 8.84 -9.58
CA LEU A 332 6.67 9.71 -10.18
C LEU A 332 7.46 9.04 -11.29
N ASP A 333 7.61 7.71 -11.22
CA ASP A 333 8.39 6.91 -12.17
C ASP A 333 7.59 6.51 -13.42
N LEU A 334 6.36 6.99 -13.55
CA LEU A 334 5.54 6.77 -14.73
C LEU A 334 6.08 7.54 -15.94
N ALA A 335 5.81 7.02 -17.14
CA ALA A 335 6.12 7.72 -18.41
C ALA A 335 5.56 9.16 -18.45
N THR A 336 4.45 9.39 -17.77
CA THR A 336 3.90 10.72 -17.46
C THR A 336 3.87 10.87 -15.94
N PRO A 337 4.88 11.51 -15.33
CA PRO A 337 4.97 11.62 -13.88
C PRO A 337 3.74 12.29 -13.28
N ALA A 338 3.13 11.64 -12.29
CA ALA A 338 2.02 12.19 -11.53
C ALA A 338 2.48 12.41 -10.08
N ALA A 339 2.67 13.67 -9.70
CA ALA A 339 3.01 14.05 -8.34
C ALA A 339 1.76 13.96 -7.44
N LEU A 340 1.48 12.76 -6.93
CA LEU A 340 0.37 12.49 -6.04
C LEU A 340 0.85 12.48 -4.59
N TYR A 341 0.26 13.34 -3.75
CA TYR A 341 0.71 13.48 -2.37
C TYR A 341 -0.19 12.71 -1.40
N MET A 342 0.42 12.26 -0.31
CA MET A 342 -0.30 11.59 0.78
C MET A 342 -1.39 12.48 1.40
N SER A 343 -1.06 13.72 1.76
CA SER A 343 -2.04 14.67 2.32
C SER A 343 -3.18 14.95 1.33
N GLN A 344 -2.86 15.09 0.06
CA GLN A 344 -3.83 15.29 -1.02
C GLN A 344 -4.77 14.09 -1.16
N GLY A 345 -4.27 12.86 -1.02
CA GLY A 345 -5.10 11.65 -1.06
C GLY A 345 -6.11 11.59 0.07
N LEU A 346 -5.70 11.88 1.30
CA LEU A 346 -6.59 11.95 2.46
C LEU A 346 -7.71 12.98 2.24
N ILE A 347 -7.35 14.18 1.78
CA ILE A 347 -8.31 15.26 1.50
C ILE A 347 -9.26 14.85 0.38
N THR A 348 -8.74 14.33 -0.73
CA THR A 348 -9.52 13.94 -1.91
C THR A 348 -10.55 12.85 -1.56
N ILE A 349 -10.11 11.78 -0.90
CA ILE A 349 -11.00 10.70 -0.45
C ILE A 349 -12.03 11.26 0.55
N GLY A 350 -11.61 12.10 1.50
CA GLY A 350 -12.48 12.74 2.48
C GLY A 350 -13.58 13.59 1.85
N VAL A 351 -13.23 14.45 0.87
CA VAL A 351 -14.19 15.26 0.12
C VAL A 351 -15.15 14.37 -0.67
N CYS A 352 -14.65 13.33 -1.34
CA CYS A 352 -15.50 12.39 -2.06
C CYS A 352 -16.47 11.64 -1.16
N ILE A 353 -16.06 11.27 0.07
CA ILE A 353 -16.95 10.68 1.07
C ILE A 353 -18.10 11.64 1.41
N VAL A 354 -17.82 12.92 1.64
CA VAL A 354 -18.86 13.94 1.92
C VAL A 354 -19.82 14.08 0.74
N ILE A 355 -19.30 14.12 -0.49
CA ILE A 355 -20.11 14.18 -1.72
C ILE A 355 -21.00 12.94 -1.83
N MET A 356 -20.46 11.73 -1.61
CA MET A 356 -21.23 10.49 -1.67
C MET A 356 -22.33 10.44 -0.61
N LEU A 357 -22.06 10.90 0.61
CA LEU A 357 -23.10 11.02 1.65
C LEU A 357 -24.21 11.98 1.23
N PHE A 358 -23.87 13.09 0.57
CA PHE A 358 -24.86 14.02 0.01
C PHE A 358 -25.68 13.38 -1.10
N ILE A 359 -25.06 12.66 -2.04
CA ILE A 359 -25.74 11.93 -3.12
C ILE A 359 -26.73 10.92 -2.54
N ILE A 360 -26.30 10.12 -1.57
CA ILE A 360 -27.15 9.13 -0.89
C ILE A 360 -28.35 9.82 -0.22
N LYS A 361 -28.12 10.92 0.51
CA LYS A 361 -29.19 11.69 1.15
C LYS A 361 -30.15 12.31 0.14
N ALA A 362 -29.63 12.91 -0.93
CA ALA A 362 -30.41 13.55 -1.99
C ALA A 362 -31.29 12.53 -2.70
N PHE A 363 -30.74 11.36 -3.04
CA PHE A 363 -31.50 10.27 -3.66
C PHE A 363 -32.68 9.82 -2.79
N PHE A 364 -32.47 9.66 -1.47
CA PHE A 364 -33.56 9.28 -0.56
C PHE A 364 -34.56 10.40 -0.28
N THR A 365 -34.19 11.65 -0.52
CA THR A 365 -35.08 12.80 -0.35
C THR A 365 -35.89 13.07 -1.63
N ALA A 366 -35.30 12.88 -2.81
CA ALA A 366 -35.91 13.10 -4.12
C ALA A 366 -36.62 11.86 -4.71
N GLY A 367 -36.25 10.66 -4.27
CA GLY A 367 -36.74 9.38 -4.80
C GLY A 367 -38.07 8.88 -4.21
N LYS A 368 -38.78 8.08 -5.03
CA LYS A 368 -40.12 7.44 -4.89
C LYS A 368 -40.37 6.54 -3.65
N LEU A 369 -39.67 6.77 -2.55
CA LEU A 369 -39.84 6.13 -1.23
C LEU A 369 -40.40 7.14 -0.20
N LYS A 370 -41.16 8.14 -0.64
CA LYS A 370 -42.06 8.87 0.25
C LYS A 370 -43.01 7.84 0.87
N ARG A 371 -42.99 7.76 2.20
CA ARG A 371 -44.08 7.15 2.98
C ARG A 371 -45.40 7.68 2.40
N VAL A 372 -46.23 6.79 1.88
CA VAL A 372 -47.67 6.95 1.98
C VAL A 372 -48.05 6.39 3.33
#